data_AF-D9UMR3-F1
#
_entry.id   AF-D9UMR3-F1
#
_cell.length_a   1.000
_cell.length_b   1.000
_cell.length_c   1.000
_cell.angle_alpha   90.00
_cell.angle_beta   90.00
_cell.angle_gamma   90.00
#
_symmetry.space_group_name_H-M   'P 1'
#
loop_
_entity.id
_entity.type
_entity.pdbx_description
1 polymer ?
#
loop_
_entity_poly.entity_id
_entity_poly.type
_entity_poly.pdbx_seq_one_letter_code
_entity_poly.pdbx_strand_id
1 'polypeptide(L)'
;MPPIPGTGLAKGLAVTLRTMTRKSVTAQYPDTLPPLPPRSRGVIGLFEENCTVCMLCARECPDWCIYIDSHKETVPPAAPGGRERSRNVLDRFAIDFSLCMYCGICIEVCPFDALFWSPEFEYAETDIHELTHERDKLREWMWTVPEPPAVDPAAEEPKELAAARKAAEKAESAAPVRSGGAYPATGEEPRP
;
A
#
# COMPACT_ATOMS: atom_id res chain seq x y z
N MET A 1 63.07 -14.95 0.79
CA MET A 1 62.74 -15.82 1.95
C MET A 1 61.44 -16.54 1.61
N PRO A 2 61.40 -17.88 1.45
CA PRO A 2 60.15 -18.58 1.25
C PRO A 2 59.25 -18.38 2.50
N PRO A 3 57.94 -18.20 2.35
CA PRO A 3 57.04 -18.05 3.48
C PRO A 3 57.15 -19.27 4.40
N ILE A 4 57.18 -19.03 5.72
CA ILE A 4 57.19 -20.09 6.72
C ILE A 4 55.91 -20.94 6.52
N PRO A 5 56.02 -22.27 6.40
CA PRO A 5 54.86 -23.14 6.24
C PRO A 5 53.87 -22.93 7.40
N GLY A 6 52.58 -22.79 7.08
CA GLY A 6 51.52 -22.62 8.08
C GLY A 6 51.17 -21.17 8.47
N THR A 7 51.92 -20.16 8.01
CA THR A 7 51.59 -18.74 8.28
C THR A 7 50.21 -18.32 7.75
N GLY A 8 49.75 -18.90 6.64
CA GLY A 8 48.39 -18.70 6.12
C GLY A 8 47.31 -19.28 7.04
N LEU A 9 47.55 -20.48 7.59
CA LEU A 9 46.62 -21.13 8.52
C LEU A 9 46.51 -20.35 9.82
N ALA A 10 47.64 -19.91 10.39
CA ALA A 10 47.66 -19.10 11.61
C ALA A 10 46.93 -17.76 11.42
N LYS A 11 47.14 -17.09 10.29
CA LYS A 11 46.41 -15.86 9.94
C LYS A 11 44.90 -16.10 9.80
N GLY A 12 44.49 -17.20 9.17
CA GLY A 12 43.09 -17.59 9.06
C GLY A 12 42.44 -17.81 10.44
N LEU A 13 43.08 -18.61 11.30
CA LEU A 13 42.61 -18.85 12.67
C LEU A 13 42.53 -17.57 13.50
N ALA A 14 43.48 -16.64 13.32
CA ALA A 14 43.43 -15.34 14.00
C ALA A 14 42.22 -14.49 13.57
N VAL A 15 41.82 -14.54 12.30
CA VAL A 15 40.59 -13.89 11.81
C VAL A 15 39.35 -14.53 12.43
N THR A 16 39.30 -15.86 12.48
CA THR A 16 38.20 -16.60 13.12
C THR A 16 38.09 -16.24 14.60
N LEU A 17 39.20 -16.27 15.35
CA LEU A 17 39.22 -15.95 16.78
C LEU A 17 38.78 -14.49 17.03
N ARG A 18 39.22 -13.55 16.19
CA ARG A 18 38.79 -12.15 16.26
C ARG A 18 37.30 -11.97 15.95
N THR A 19 36.73 -12.81 15.10
CA THR A 19 35.31 -12.74 14.75
C THR A 19 34.45 -13.38 15.84
N MET A 20 34.93 -14.45 16.47
CA MET A 20 34.23 -15.17 17.55
C MET A 20 33.94 -14.29 18.77
N THR A 21 34.77 -13.29 19.04
CA THR A 21 34.58 -12.35 20.17
C THR A 21 33.73 -11.13 19.82
N ARG A 22 33.26 -10.99 18.56
CA ARG A 22 32.36 -9.89 18.17
C ARG A 22 30.94 -10.18 18.64
N LYS A 23 30.18 -9.11 18.90
CA LYS A 23 28.74 -9.20 19.16
C LYS A 23 28.03 -9.79 17.93
N SER A 24 27.10 -10.72 18.18
CA SER A 24 26.27 -11.29 17.12
C SER A 24 25.35 -10.22 16.51
N VAL A 25 25.14 -10.33 15.20
CA VAL A 25 24.17 -9.53 14.43
C VAL A 25 22.78 -10.20 14.35
N THR A 26 22.61 -11.38 14.96
CA THR A 26 21.35 -12.13 14.93
C THR A 26 20.21 -11.34 15.59
N ALA A 27 19.13 -11.11 14.83
CA ALA A 27 17.83 -10.75 15.37
C ALA A 27 17.05 -12.03 15.72
N GLN A 28 16.42 -12.10 16.89
CA GLN A 28 15.66 -13.27 17.32
C GLN A 28 14.22 -13.16 16.80
N TYR A 29 13.98 -13.64 15.59
CA TYR A 29 12.64 -13.78 15.04
C TYR A 29 11.90 -14.93 15.76
N PRO A 30 10.61 -14.81 16.13
CA PRO A 30 9.65 -13.73 15.81
C PRO A 30 9.63 -12.55 16.81
N ASP A 31 10.36 -12.60 17.92
CA ASP A 31 10.34 -11.56 18.96
C ASP A 31 10.90 -10.20 18.49
N THR A 32 11.80 -10.22 17.50
CA THR A 32 12.37 -9.04 16.86
C THR A 32 12.13 -9.09 15.35
N LEU A 33 11.22 -8.25 14.86
CA LEU A 33 10.91 -8.13 13.44
C LEU A 33 11.98 -7.31 12.68
N PRO A 34 12.20 -7.59 11.39
CA PRO A 34 13.12 -6.81 10.56
C PRO A 34 12.57 -5.39 10.34
N PRO A 35 13.44 -4.35 10.34
CA PRO A 35 13.03 -3.00 9.95
C PRO A 35 12.80 -2.96 8.44
N LEU A 36 11.53 -2.92 8.03
CA LEU A 36 11.14 -2.83 6.62
C LEU A 36 11.14 -1.39 6.12
N PRO A 37 11.67 -1.09 4.92
CA PRO A 37 11.55 0.23 4.33
C PRO A 37 10.08 0.55 3.97
N PRO A 38 9.69 1.85 3.88
CA PRO A 38 8.31 2.24 3.60
C PRO A 38 7.74 1.74 2.26
N ARG A 39 8.60 1.48 1.27
CA ARG A 39 8.22 0.96 -0.07
C ARG A 39 8.45 -0.55 -0.19
N SER A 40 8.33 -1.28 0.91
CA SER A 40 8.43 -2.74 0.91
C SER A 40 7.29 -3.35 0.10
N ARG A 41 7.58 -4.46 -0.58
CA ARG A 41 6.62 -5.20 -1.40
C ARG A 41 6.27 -6.50 -0.67
N GLY A 42 5.29 -6.43 0.23
CA GLY A 42 4.70 -7.60 0.88
C GLY A 42 3.54 -8.13 0.06
N VAL A 43 2.38 -8.27 0.67
CA VAL A 43 1.13 -8.63 0.01
C VAL A 43 0.49 -7.42 -0.70
N ILE A 44 -0.38 -7.68 -1.67
CA ILE A 44 -1.13 -6.64 -2.40
C ILE A 44 -2.49 -6.45 -1.73
N GLY A 45 -2.82 -5.20 -1.40
CA GLY A 45 -4.15 -4.78 -0.95
C GLY A 45 -5.00 -4.26 -2.11
N LEU A 46 -6.32 -4.47 -2.05
CA LEU A 46 -7.29 -4.01 -3.03
C LEU A 46 -8.28 -3.03 -2.40
N PHE A 47 -8.40 -1.84 -2.99
CA PHE A 47 -9.49 -0.91 -2.75
C PHE A 47 -10.52 -1.03 -3.89
N GLU A 48 -11.50 -1.90 -3.69
CA GLU A 48 -12.43 -2.34 -4.73
C GLU A 48 -13.25 -1.20 -5.34
N GLU A 49 -13.54 -0.16 -4.55
CA GLU A 49 -14.33 1.00 -4.94
C GLU A 49 -13.64 1.81 -6.06
N ASN A 50 -12.30 1.73 -6.13
CA ASN A 50 -11.49 2.35 -7.17
C ASN A 50 -11.34 1.47 -8.42
N CYS A 51 -11.63 0.17 -8.34
CA CYS A 51 -11.48 -0.72 -9.48
C CYS A 51 -12.59 -0.50 -10.52
N THR A 52 -12.21 -0.16 -11.75
CA THR A 52 -13.14 0.06 -12.88
C THR A 52 -13.20 -1.11 -13.86
N VAL A 53 -12.55 -2.23 -13.54
CA VAL A 53 -12.43 -3.41 -14.41
C VAL A 53 -11.83 -3.06 -15.79
N CYS A 54 -10.81 -2.21 -15.82
CA CYS A 54 -10.11 -1.83 -17.05
C CYS A 54 -9.23 -2.96 -17.63
N MET A 55 -8.99 -4.02 -16.86
CA MET A 55 -8.16 -5.19 -17.20
C MET A 55 -6.67 -4.87 -17.46
N LEU A 56 -6.18 -3.66 -17.15
CA LEU A 56 -4.78 -3.29 -17.37
C LEU A 56 -3.83 -4.08 -16.47
N CYS A 57 -4.14 -4.18 -15.17
CA CYS A 57 -3.32 -4.92 -14.21
C CYS A 57 -3.18 -6.41 -14.59
N ALA A 58 -4.27 -7.06 -15.01
CA ALA A 58 -4.25 -8.45 -15.44
C ALA A 58 -3.48 -8.65 -16.76
N ARG A 59 -3.60 -7.72 -17.72
CA ARG A 59 -2.90 -7.80 -19.01
C ARG A 59 -1.41 -7.56 -18.90
N GLU A 60 -1.00 -6.65 -18.03
CA GLU A 60 0.41 -6.25 -17.87
C GLU A 60 1.15 -7.13 -16.84
N CYS A 61 0.42 -7.96 -16.07
CA CYS A 61 1.05 -8.92 -15.18
C CYS A 61 1.92 -9.90 -16.01
N PRO A 62 3.23 -10.04 -15.71
CA PRO A 62 4.10 -10.93 -16.48
C PRO A 62 3.76 -12.42 -16.27
N ASP A 63 3.24 -12.79 -15.10
CA ASP A 63 2.92 -14.18 -14.73
C ASP A 63 1.45 -14.55 -14.96
N TRP A 64 0.60 -13.56 -15.32
CA TRP A 64 -0.83 -13.73 -15.57
C TRP A 64 -1.59 -14.30 -14.35
N CYS A 65 -1.17 -13.91 -13.15
CA CYS A 65 -1.69 -14.44 -11.88
C CYS A 65 -2.97 -13.72 -11.36
N ILE A 66 -3.56 -12.80 -12.14
CA ILE A 66 -4.72 -12.01 -11.72
C ILE A 66 -5.97 -12.47 -12.47
N TYR A 67 -7.00 -12.85 -11.73
CA TYR A 67 -8.30 -13.25 -12.27
C TYR A 67 -9.33 -12.16 -11.99
N ILE A 68 -10.04 -11.72 -13.04
CA ILE A 68 -11.04 -10.67 -12.95
C ILE A 68 -12.28 -11.07 -13.73
N ASP A 69 -13.43 -11.11 -13.04
CA ASP A 69 -14.74 -11.29 -13.65
C ASP A 69 -15.57 -10.01 -13.47
N SER A 70 -16.41 -9.70 -14.46
CA SER A 70 -17.27 -8.51 -14.43
C SER A 70 -18.50 -8.66 -15.30
N HIS A 71 -19.54 -7.90 -14.95
CA HIS A 71 -20.73 -7.74 -15.77
C HIS A 71 -20.99 -6.26 -16.08
N LYS A 72 -21.90 -6.01 -17.02
CA LYS A 72 -22.30 -4.66 -17.41
C LYS A 72 -23.65 -4.32 -16.81
N GLU A 73 -23.70 -3.18 -16.14
CA GLU A 73 -24.94 -2.57 -15.68
C GLU A 73 -25.25 -1.31 -16.49
N THR A 74 -26.53 -1.08 -16.76
CA THR A 74 -27.00 0.15 -17.40
C THR A 74 -27.30 1.18 -16.33
N VAL A 75 -26.57 2.29 -16.37
CA VAL A 75 -26.74 3.41 -15.45
C VAL A 75 -27.71 4.42 -16.09
N PRO A 76 -28.80 4.79 -15.39
CA PRO A 76 -29.74 5.76 -15.90
C PRO A 76 -29.07 7.13 -16.09
N PRO A 77 -29.61 7.97 -16.97
CA PRO A 77 -29.06 9.30 -17.21
C PRO A 77 -29.11 10.16 -15.93
N ALA A 78 -28.02 10.87 -15.63
CA ALA A 78 -27.98 11.80 -14.50
C ALA A 78 -28.87 13.05 -14.72
N ALA A 79 -29.25 13.33 -15.97
CA ALA A 79 -30.11 14.43 -16.35
C ALA A 79 -31.26 13.94 -17.25
N PRO A 80 -32.47 14.53 -17.14
CA PRO A 80 -33.59 14.20 -18.03
C PRO A 80 -33.20 14.38 -19.50
N GLY A 81 -33.43 13.36 -20.32
CA GLY A 81 -33.10 13.36 -21.76
C GLY A 81 -31.67 12.93 -22.10
N GLY A 82 -30.86 12.50 -21.13
CA GLY A 82 -29.55 11.93 -21.40
C GLY A 82 -29.59 10.49 -21.93
N ARG A 83 -28.48 10.03 -22.50
CA ARG A 83 -28.32 8.65 -23.00
C ARG A 83 -27.96 7.70 -21.86
N GLU A 84 -28.55 6.51 -21.85
CA GLU A 84 -28.14 5.41 -20.98
C GLU A 84 -26.67 5.04 -21.21
N ARG A 85 -25.93 4.86 -20.11
CA ARG A 85 -24.51 4.48 -20.15
C ARG A 85 -24.34 3.10 -19.55
N SER A 86 -23.49 2.28 -20.16
CA SER A 86 -23.06 1.03 -19.53
C SER A 86 -21.84 1.27 -18.65
N ARG A 87 -21.83 0.64 -17.47
CA ARG A 87 -20.70 0.59 -16.54
C ARG A 87 -20.34 -0.86 -16.26
N ASN A 88 -19.05 -1.19 -16.23
CA ASN A 88 -18.60 -2.49 -15.77
C ASN A 88 -18.61 -2.51 -14.23
N VAL A 89 -19.15 -3.57 -13.66
CA VAL A 89 -19.16 -3.84 -12.21
C VAL A 89 -18.29 -5.07 -11.95
N LEU A 90 -17.44 -4.96 -10.92
CA LEU A 90 -16.49 -6.01 -10.55
C LEU A 90 -17.22 -7.14 -9.81
N ASP A 91 -17.18 -8.35 -10.36
CA ASP A 91 -17.77 -9.54 -9.73
C ASP A 91 -16.74 -10.30 -8.89
N ARG A 92 -15.55 -10.50 -9.47
CA ARG A 92 -14.45 -11.21 -8.84
C ARG A 92 -13.15 -10.50 -9.14
N PHE A 93 -12.28 -10.45 -8.14
CA PHE A 93 -10.89 -10.06 -8.29
C PHE A 93 -10.05 -10.97 -7.40
N ALA A 94 -9.15 -11.76 -7.99
CA ALA A 94 -8.28 -12.64 -7.25
C ALA A 94 -6.84 -12.53 -7.74
N ILE A 95 -5.89 -12.72 -6.84
CA ILE A 95 -4.47 -12.82 -7.15
C ILE A 95 -3.96 -14.15 -6.63
N ASP A 96 -3.35 -14.93 -7.51
CA ASP A 96 -2.63 -16.14 -7.14
C ASP A 96 -1.19 -15.78 -6.73
N PHE A 97 -0.94 -15.77 -5.42
CA PHE A 97 0.37 -15.49 -4.85
C PHE A 97 1.35 -16.65 -4.95
N SER A 98 0.92 -17.84 -5.40
CA SER A 98 1.82 -18.93 -5.77
C SER A 98 2.51 -18.69 -7.12
N LEU A 99 1.91 -17.84 -7.96
CA LEU A 99 2.45 -17.45 -9.27
C LEU A 99 3.06 -16.04 -9.28
N CYS A 100 2.54 -15.12 -8.46
CA CYS A 100 3.00 -13.73 -8.41
C CYS A 100 4.51 -13.61 -8.10
N MET A 101 5.27 -12.92 -8.95
CA MET A 101 6.69 -12.62 -8.69
C MET A 101 6.95 -11.29 -7.94
N TYR A 102 5.93 -10.63 -7.42
CA TYR A 102 6.03 -9.36 -6.65
C TYR A 102 6.70 -8.20 -7.41
N CYS A 103 6.49 -8.13 -8.72
CA CYS A 103 7.09 -7.10 -9.59
C CYS A 103 6.50 -5.69 -9.41
N GLY A 104 5.24 -5.57 -8.95
CA GLY A 104 4.55 -4.30 -8.70
C GLY A 104 3.96 -3.62 -9.93
N ILE A 105 4.08 -4.24 -11.10
CA ILE A 105 3.59 -3.67 -12.37
C ILE A 105 2.08 -3.45 -12.34
N CYS A 106 1.32 -4.36 -11.73
CA CYS A 106 -0.14 -4.23 -11.58
C CYS A 106 -0.56 -2.99 -10.77
N ILE A 107 0.27 -2.55 -9.83
CA ILE A 107 0.04 -1.35 -9.01
C ILE A 107 0.35 -0.10 -9.83
N GLU A 108 1.53 -0.05 -10.45
CA GLU A 108 1.96 1.12 -11.24
C GLU A 108 1.10 1.36 -12.49
N VAL A 109 0.59 0.30 -13.11
CA VAL A 109 -0.25 0.41 -14.31
C VAL A 109 -1.71 0.73 -13.98
N CYS A 110 -2.12 0.63 -12.70
CA CYS A 110 -3.50 0.90 -12.31
C CYS A 110 -3.78 2.40 -12.37
N PRO A 111 -4.61 2.90 -13.31
CA PRO A 111 -4.80 4.34 -13.48
C PRO A 111 -5.80 4.93 -12.48
N PHE A 112 -6.31 4.12 -11.55
CA PHE A 112 -7.32 4.49 -10.57
C PHE A 112 -6.87 4.21 -9.14
N ASP A 113 -5.60 3.84 -8.92
CA ASP A 113 -5.06 3.54 -7.60
C ASP A 113 -5.95 2.56 -6.82
N ALA A 114 -6.24 1.40 -7.44
CA ALA A 114 -7.05 0.35 -6.81
C ALA A 114 -6.19 -0.70 -6.07
N LEU A 115 -4.91 -0.80 -6.39
CA LEU A 115 -4.00 -1.80 -5.83
C LEU A 115 -2.84 -1.11 -5.13
N PHE A 116 -2.43 -1.63 -3.98
CA PHE A 116 -1.35 -1.06 -3.18
C PHE A 116 -0.48 -2.13 -2.52
N TRP A 117 0.73 -1.75 -2.15
CA TRP A 117 1.61 -2.61 -1.35
C TRP A 117 1.28 -2.48 0.13
N SER A 118 0.99 -3.61 0.75
CA SER A 118 1.02 -3.79 2.20
C SER A 118 2.41 -4.30 2.62
N PRO A 119 2.92 -3.91 3.80
CA PRO A 119 4.18 -4.39 4.33
C PRO A 119 4.07 -5.81 4.89
N GLU A 120 2.86 -6.36 5.01
CA GLU A 120 2.61 -7.71 5.51
C GLU A 120 3.26 -8.75 4.59
N PHE A 121 4.12 -9.60 5.16
CA PHE A 121 4.85 -10.64 4.43
C PHE A 121 4.64 -12.05 5.03
N GLU A 122 3.94 -12.14 6.17
CA GLU A 122 3.77 -13.35 6.97
C GLU A 122 2.40 -14.00 6.70
N TYR A 123 2.13 -14.39 5.46
CA TYR A 123 0.88 -15.04 5.03
C TYR A 123 1.13 -16.41 4.39
N ALA A 124 2.12 -17.14 4.91
CA ALA A 124 2.38 -18.49 4.43
C ALA A 124 1.20 -19.41 4.78
N GLU A 125 0.73 -20.15 3.79
CA GLU A 125 -0.37 -21.10 3.93
C GLU A 125 0.10 -22.55 3.78
N THR A 126 -0.74 -23.49 4.22
CA THR A 126 -0.41 -24.93 4.17
C THR A 126 -0.88 -25.61 2.89
N ASP A 127 -1.91 -25.08 2.25
CA ASP A 127 -2.38 -25.50 0.93
C ASP A 127 -2.04 -24.42 -0.11
N ILE A 128 -1.62 -24.84 -1.31
CA ILE A 128 -1.37 -23.93 -2.43
C ILE A 128 -2.63 -23.18 -2.87
N HIS A 129 -3.81 -23.80 -2.72
CA HIS A 129 -5.07 -23.17 -3.09
C HIS A 129 -5.40 -21.96 -2.19
N GLU A 130 -4.89 -21.94 -0.95
CA GLU A 130 -5.07 -20.85 0.01
C GLU A 130 -4.23 -19.61 -0.37
N LEU A 131 -3.19 -19.76 -1.20
CA LEU A 131 -2.41 -18.63 -1.74
C LEU A 131 -3.13 -17.86 -2.84
N THR A 132 -4.30 -18.32 -3.29
CA THR A 132 -5.18 -17.52 -4.14
C THR A 132 -6.05 -16.64 -3.27
N HIS A 133 -5.65 -15.38 -3.11
CA HIS A 133 -6.41 -14.42 -2.33
C HIS A 133 -7.51 -13.81 -3.18
N GLU A 134 -8.76 -14.08 -2.80
CA GLU A 134 -9.95 -13.46 -3.37
C GLU A 134 -10.12 -12.01 -2.89
N ARG A 135 -11.07 -11.30 -3.54
CA ARG A 135 -11.33 -9.87 -3.37
C ARG A 135 -11.40 -9.44 -1.90
N ASP A 136 -12.14 -10.18 -1.09
CA ASP A 136 -12.37 -9.83 0.31
C ASP A 136 -11.08 -9.94 1.13
N LYS A 137 -10.22 -10.94 0.85
CA LYS A 137 -8.91 -11.08 1.51
C LYS A 137 -7.96 -9.95 1.09
N LEU A 138 -7.96 -9.58 -0.19
CA LEU A 138 -7.20 -8.42 -0.68
C LEU A 138 -7.69 -7.12 -0.05
N ARG A 139 -9.00 -7.00 0.23
CA ARG A 139 -9.59 -5.86 0.93
C ARG A 139 -9.11 -5.78 2.38
N GLU A 140 -8.95 -6.90 3.08
CA GLU A 140 -8.37 -6.90 4.43
C GLU A 140 -6.96 -6.31 4.46
N TRP A 141 -6.12 -6.71 3.50
CA TRP A 141 -4.75 -6.21 3.37
C TRP A 141 -4.67 -4.72 3.03
N MET A 142 -5.73 -4.13 2.46
CA MET A 142 -5.77 -2.70 2.18
C MET A 142 -5.64 -1.87 3.47
N TRP A 143 -6.10 -2.39 4.61
CA TRP A 143 -6.06 -1.67 5.89
C TRP A 143 -4.69 -1.65 6.55
N THR A 144 -3.74 -2.46 6.06
CA THR A 144 -2.34 -2.45 6.51
C THR A 144 -1.43 -1.64 5.58
N VAL A 145 -1.97 -1.07 4.49
CA VAL A 145 -1.22 -0.21 3.57
C VAL A 145 -0.83 1.10 4.28
N PRO A 146 0.48 1.42 4.38
CA PRO A 146 0.91 2.67 4.98
C PRO A 146 0.58 3.85 4.08
N GLU A 147 0.45 5.02 4.69
CA GLU A 147 0.32 6.27 3.94
C GLU A 147 1.53 6.46 3.00
N PRO A 148 1.31 6.98 1.77
CA PRO A 148 2.40 7.27 0.85
C PRO A 148 3.49 8.12 1.53
N PRO A 149 4.77 7.76 1.37
CA PRO A 149 5.85 8.56 1.95
C PRO A 149 5.83 9.97 1.36
N ALA A 150 6.21 10.95 2.18
CA ALA A 150 6.31 12.34 1.75
C ALA A 150 7.12 12.45 0.45
N VAL A 151 6.62 13.29 -0.45
CA VAL A 151 7.31 13.63 -1.70
C VAL A 151 8.68 14.20 -1.34
N ASP A 152 9.71 13.87 -2.14
CA ASP A 152 11.05 14.41 -1.96
C ASP A 152 10.98 15.94 -1.85
N PRO A 153 11.61 16.59 -0.86
CA PRO A 153 11.57 18.04 -0.71
C PRO A 153 12.09 18.79 -1.95
N ALA A 154 12.87 18.15 -2.81
CA ALA A 154 13.33 18.71 -4.09
C ALA A 154 12.37 18.47 -5.26
N ALA A 155 11.33 17.65 -5.10
CA ALA A 155 10.33 17.43 -6.14
C ALA A 155 9.34 18.60 -6.23
N GLU A 156 8.88 18.87 -7.45
CA GLU A 156 7.89 19.91 -7.71
C GLU A 156 6.59 19.58 -6.95
N GLU A 157 6.03 20.58 -6.26
CA GLU A 157 4.78 20.41 -5.50
C GLU A 157 3.68 19.93 -6.46
N PRO A 158 2.98 18.82 -6.16
CA PRO A 158 1.87 18.35 -6.98
C PRO A 158 0.88 19.48 -7.24
N LYS A 159 0.54 19.71 -8.51
CA LYS A 159 -0.34 20.81 -8.93
C LYS A 159 -1.68 20.79 -8.19
N GLU A 160 -2.17 19.61 -7.84
CA GLU A 160 -3.39 19.42 -7.07
C GLU A 160 -3.26 19.93 -5.63
N LEU A 161 -2.13 19.69 -4.96
CA LEU A 161 -1.85 20.21 -3.62
C LEU A 161 -1.68 21.73 -3.63
N ALA A 162 -0.94 22.26 -4.61
CA ALA A 162 -0.80 23.70 -4.79
C ALA A 162 -2.17 24.37 -5.08
N ALA A 163 -3.01 23.73 -5.91
CA ALA A 163 -4.35 24.21 -6.20
C ALA A 163 -5.27 24.11 -4.98
N ALA A 164 -5.22 23.02 -4.22
CA ALA A 164 -6.01 22.81 -3.02
C ALA A 164 -5.63 23.81 -1.91
N ARG A 165 -4.35 24.05 -1.68
CA ARG A 165 -3.88 25.09 -0.75
C ARG A 165 -4.35 26.47 -1.16
N LYS A 166 -4.21 26.81 -2.44
CA LYS A 166 -4.71 28.09 -2.98
C LYS A 166 -6.23 28.22 -2.85
N ALA A 167 -6.98 27.13 -3.02
CA ALA A 167 -8.42 27.09 -2.81
C ALA A 167 -8.78 27.25 -1.32
N ALA A 168 -8.04 26.62 -0.42
CA ALA A 168 -8.20 26.73 1.04
C ALA A 168 -7.88 28.15 1.53
N GLU A 169 -6.76 28.73 1.11
CA GLU A 169 -6.38 30.12 1.41
C GLU A 169 -7.42 31.13 0.86
N LYS A 170 -7.99 30.84 -0.32
CA LYS A 170 -9.08 31.65 -0.89
C LYS A 170 -10.38 31.49 -0.09
N ALA A 171 -10.67 30.29 0.42
CA ALA A 171 -11.85 30.04 1.25
C ALA A 171 -11.71 30.70 2.63
N GLU A 172 -10.53 30.65 3.25
CA GLU A 172 -10.22 31.35 4.50
C GLU A 172 -10.28 32.87 4.34
N SER A 173 -9.72 33.42 3.26
CA SER A 173 -9.77 34.87 2.99
C SER A 173 -11.16 35.37 2.55
N ALA A 174 -12.05 34.47 2.14
CA ALA A 174 -13.45 34.78 1.83
C ALA A 174 -14.41 34.53 3.02
N ALA A 175 -13.93 34.00 4.14
CA ALA A 175 -14.75 33.78 5.33
C ALA A 175 -15.06 35.15 6.01
N PRO A 176 -16.33 35.51 6.24
CA PRO A 176 -16.66 36.72 6.97
C PRO A 176 -16.20 36.57 8.42
N VAL A 177 -15.49 37.56 8.94
CA VAL A 177 -15.19 37.71 10.37
C VAL A 177 -16.52 37.72 11.12
N ARG A 178 -16.91 36.61 11.73
CA ARG A 178 -18.02 36.59 12.68
C ARG A 178 -17.54 37.29 13.95
N SER A 179 -17.83 38.58 14.03
CA SER A 179 -17.74 39.34 15.28
C SER A 179 -18.69 38.72 16.32
N GLY A 180 -18.18 38.60 17.55
CA GLY A 180 -18.75 37.79 18.61
C GLY A 180 -20.20 38.12 19.00
N GLY A 181 -20.94 37.07 19.34
CA GLY A 181 -22.20 37.13 20.06
C GLY A 181 -22.19 36.05 21.14
N ALA A 182 -22.29 36.47 22.41
CA ALA A 182 -22.34 35.62 23.59
C ALA A 182 -23.54 34.65 23.50
N TYR A 183 -23.31 33.38 23.85
CA TYR A 183 -24.40 32.42 24.10
C TYR A 183 -25.04 32.71 25.47
N PRO A 184 -26.38 32.69 25.60
CA PRO A 184 -27.02 32.76 26.90
C PRO A 184 -26.84 31.40 27.61
N ALA A 185 -26.46 31.45 28.88
CA ALA A 185 -26.37 30.28 29.73
C ALA A 185 -27.77 29.75 30.04
N THR A 186 -28.09 28.55 29.58
CA THR A 186 -29.17 27.73 30.15
C THR A 186 -28.54 26.61 30.95
N GLY A 187 -28.62 26.74 32.27
CA GLY A 187 -28.19 25.71 33.21
C GLY A 187 -29.14 24.51 33.17
N GLU A 188 -28.56 23.33 33.16
CA GLU A 188 -29.18 22.13 33.72
C GLU A 188 -28.06 21.32 34.39
N GLU A 189 -28.16 21.18 35.71
CA GLU A 189 -27.22 20.49 36.59
C GLU A 189 -27.53 18.98 36.59
N PRO A 190 -26.53 18.08 36.49
CA PRO A 190 -26.80 16.65 36.54
C PRO A 190 -27.00 16.20 38.00
N ARG A 191 -28.00 15.34 38.20
CA ARG A 191 -28.40 14.79 39.51
C ARG A 191 -28.44 13.26 39.40
N PRO A 192 -28.32 12.55 40.53
CA PRO A 192 -27.17 12.43 41.42
C PRO A 192 -26.20 11.29 41.02
#